data_AF-A0AA45BXG8-F1
#
_entry.id   AF-A0AA45BXG8-F1
#
_cell.length_a   1.000
_cell.length_b   1.000
_cell.length_c   1.000
_cell.angle_alpha   90.00
_cell.angle_beta   90.00
_cell.angle_gamma   90.00
#
_symmetry.space_group_name_H-M   'P 1'
#
loop_
_entity.id
_entity.type
_entity.pdbx_description
1 polymer ?
#
loop_
_entity_poly.entity_id
_entity_poly.type
_entity_poly.pdbx_seq_one_letter_code
_entity_poly.pdbx_strand_id
1 'polypeptide(L)' 'DLALNGTSNTEAATKVGESVAKRAVEKGVKEVVFDRGGYLYHGRVKALAEAAREAGLQF' A
#
# COMPACT_ATOMS: atom_id res chain seq x y z
N ASP A 1 -2.78 12.65 9.84
CA ASP A 1 -3.83 12.03 9.01
C ASP A 1 -3.54 12.17 7.52
N LEU A 2 -4.00 11.23 6.68
CA LEU A 2 -3.69 11.16 5.23
C LEU A 2 -4.49 12.15 4.35
N ALA A 3 -5.25 13.07 4.94
CA ALA A 3 -6.05 14.11 4.26
C ALA A 3 -6.72 13.62 2.96
N LEU A 4 -7.70 12.71 3.11
CA LEU A 4 -8.36 12.03 2.00
C LEU A 4 -9.77 12.59 1.79
N ASN A 5 -10.10 12.94 0.54
CA ASN A 5 -11.45 13.37 0.14
C ASN A 5 -12.45 12.21 -0.02
N GLY A 6 -11.97 10.96 0.08
CA GLY A 6 -12.76 9.74 0.10
C GLY A 6 -11.87 8.55 0.45
N THR A 7 -12.41 7.56 1.18
CA THR A 7 -11.60 6.48 1.78
C THR A 7 -11.69 5.15 1.02
N SER A 8 -12.61 5.04 0.06
CA SER A 8 -12.91 3.79 -0.66
C SER A 8 -12.60 3.89 -2.17
N ASN A 9 -11.52 4.58 -2.54
CA ASN A 9 -11.08 4.75 -3.92
C ASN A 9 -9.59 4.38 -4.09
N THR A 10 -9.10 4.44 -5.33
CA THR A 10 -7.71 4.08 -5.67
C THR A 10 -6.70 5.08 -5.10
N GLU A 11 -7.02 6.38 -5.10
CA GLU A 11 -6.13 7.43 -4.56
C GLU A 11 -5.85 7.22 -3.06
N ALA A 12 -6.89 6.90 -2.28
CA ALA A 12 -6.75 6.54 -0.88
C ALA A 12 -5.88 5.28 -0.71
N ALA A 13 -6.09 4.27 -1.55
CA ALA A 13 -5.33 3.03 -1.50
C ALA A 13 -3.82 3.27 -1.78
N THR A 14 -3.49 4.15 -2.73
CA THR A 14 -2.11 4.58 -3.00
C THR A 14 -1.49 5.25 -1.78
N LYS A 15 -2.14 6.27 -1.22
CA LYS A 15 -1.64 7.00 -0.03
C LYS A 15 -1.45 6.09 1.19
N VAL A 16 -2.34 5.11 1.37
CA VAL A 16 -2.21 4.09 2.41
C VAL A 16 -1.02 3.17 2.14
N GLY A 17 -0.85 2.68 0.90
CA GLY A 17 0.26 1.81 0.51
C GLY A 17 1.62 2.47 0.76
N GLU A 18 1.79 3.73 0.35
CA GLU A 18 3.01 4.49 0.65
C GLU A 18 3.25 4.66 2.15
N SER A 19 2.20 5.01 2.91
CA SER A 19 2.33 5.29 4.34
C SER A 19 2.72 4.04 5.12
N VAL A 20 2.12 2.88 4.79
CA VAL A 20 2.45 1.61 5.43
C VAL A 20 3.88 1.20 5.08
N ALA A 21 4.27 1.32 3.82
CA ALA A 21 5.63 0.99 3.38
C ALA A 21 6.69 1.85 4.05
N LYS A 22 6.52 3.18 4.07
CA LYS A 22 7.45 4.10 4.75
C LYS A 22 7.63 3.71 6.23
N ARG A 23 6.52 3.46 6.94
CA ARG A 23 6.55 3.03 8.35
C ARG A 23 7.21 1.66 8.56
N ALA A 24 7.02 0.73 7.64
CA ALA A 24 7.63 -0.60 7.71
C ALA A 24 9.14 -0.52 7.48
N VAL A 25 9.57 0.20 6.45
CA VAL A 25 10.99 0.41 6.12
C VAL A 25 11.72 1.18 7.23
N GLU A 26 11.10 2.22 7.81
CA GLU A 26 11.63 2.93 8.99
C GLU A 26 11.86 2.02 10.19
N LYS A 27 11.04 0.96 10.32
CA LYS A 27 11.18 -0.06 11.36
C LYS A 27 12.10 -1.23 10.95
N GLY A 28 12.77 -1.14 9.81
CA GLY A 28 13.67 -2.17 9.30
C GLY A 28 12.99 -3.36 8.63
N VAL A 29 11.68 -3.30 8.39
CA VAL A 29 10.94 -4.35 7.67
C VAL A 29 10.95 -4.00 6.18
N LYS A 30 11.64 -4.82 5.37
CA LYS A 30 11.79 -4.60 3.92
C LYS A 30 11.13 -5.69 3.09
N GLU A 31 11.36 -6.96 3.42
CA GLU A 31 10.80 -8.10 2.71
C GLU A 31 9.51 -8.57 3.39
N VAL A 32 8.42 -8.65 2.63
CA VAL A 32 7.10 -9.07 3.13
C VAL A 32 6.39 -9.92 2.07
N VAL A 33 5.24 -10.48 2.43
CA VAL A 33 4.33 -11.11 1.45
C VAL A 33 3.07 -10.26 1.38
N PHE A 34 2.68 -9.87 0.17
CA PHE A 34 1.43 -9.14 -0.03
C PHE A 34 0.25 -10.09 -0.21
N ASP A 35 -0.50 -10.29 0.87
CA ASP A 35 -1.76 -11.05 0.84
C ASP A 35 -2.92 -10.18 0.32
N ARG A 36 -3.59 -10.70 -0.71
CA ARG A 36 -4.74 -10.05 -1.35
C ARG A 36 -6.07 -10.43 -0.69
N GLY A 37 -6.09 -11.34 0.30
CA GLY A 37 -7.29 -11.68 1.07
C GLY A 37 -8.47 -12.17 0.22
N GLY A 38 -8.19 -12.80 -0.93
CA GLY A 38 -9.22 -13.25 -1.89
C GLY A 38 -9.74 -12.19 -2.86
N TYR A 39 -9.28 -10.93 -2.78
CA TYR A 39 -9.63 -9.89 -3.75
C TYR A 39 -8.82 -10.03 -5.06
N LEU A 40 -9.47 -9.68 -6.18
CA LEU A 40 -8.78 -9.61 -7.47
C LEU A 40 -7.65 -8.58 -7.40
N TYR A 41 -6.50 -8.88 -8.01
CA TYR A 41 -5.40 -7.93 -8.15
C TYR A 41 -5.76 -6.88 -9.21
N HIS A 42 -6.61 -5.94 -8.82
CA HIS A 42 -7.10 -4.87 -9.68
C HIS A 42 -7.53 -3.66 -8.82
N GLY A 43 -7.75 -2.51 -9.47
CA GLY A 43 -8.24 -1.29 -8.84
C GLY A 43 -7.44 -0.92 -7.59
N ARG A 44 -8.13 -0.84 -6.45
CA ARG A 44 -7.55 -0.44 -5.16
C ARG A 44 -6.44 -1.37 -4.66
N VAL A 45 -6.61 -2.68 -4.82
CA VAL A 45 -5.63 -3.67 -4.33
C VAL A 45 -4.32 -3.52 -5.09
N LYS A 46 -4.42 -3.35 -6.42
CA LYS A 46 -3.27 -3.08 -7.27
C LYS A 46 -2.60 -1.75 -6.90
N ALA A 47 -3.39 -0.67 -6.76
CA ALA A 47 -2.87 0.66 -6.43
C ALA A 47 -2.12 0.70 -5.09
N LEU A 48 -2.62 -0.01 -4.07
CA LEU A 48 -1.94 -0.14 -2.78
C LEU A 48 -0.62 -0.91 -2.91
N ALA A 49 -0.64 -2.03 -3.63
CA ALA A 49 0.55 -2.86 -3.84
C ALA A 49 1.67 -2.10 -4.58
N GLU A 50 1.33 -1.39 -5.66
CA GLU A 50 2.30 -0.59 -6.43
C GLU A 50 2.90 0.53 -5.57
N ALA A 51 2.05 1.27 -4.86
CA ALA A 51 2.49 2.35 -3.98
C ALA A 51 3.40 1.86 -2.84
N ALA A 52 3.11 0.69 -2.27
CA ALA A 52 3.95 0.09 -1.25
C ALA A 52 5.31 -0.36 -1.79
N ARG A 53 5.36 -0.89 -3.02
CA ARG A 53 6.61 -1.25 -3.71
C ARG A 53 7.47 -0.04 -4.02
N GLU A 54 6.87 1.02 -4.57
CA GLU A 54 7.57 2.28 -4.87
C GLU A 54 8.17 2.93 -3.61
N ALA A 55 7.50 2.76 -2.46
CA ALA A 55 7.97 3.22 -1.17
C ALA A 55 8.98 2.28 -0.48
N GLY A 56 9.45 1.22 -1.16
CA GLY A 56 10.62 0.44 -0.76
C GLY A 56 10.34 -0.90 -0.09
N LEU A 57 9.08 -1.33 0.03
CA LEU A 57 8.76 -2.71 0.42
C LEU A 57 9.02 -3.66 -0.76
N GLN A 58 9.55 -4.84 -0.44
CA GLN A 58 9.88 -5.89 -1.40
C GLN A 58 8.93 -7.07 -1.20
N PHE A 59 8.11 -7.35 -2.23
CA PHE A 59 7.13 -8.44 -2.29
C PHE A 59 6.55 -8.61 -3.70
#